data_AF-A0A1M5QRI0-F1
#
_entry.id   AF-A0A1M5QRI0-F1
#
_cell.length_a   1.000
_cell.length_b   1.000
_cell.length_c   1.000
_cell.angle_alpha   90.00
_cell.angle_beta   90.00
_cell.angle_gamma   90.00
#
_symmetry.space_group_name_H-M   'P 1'
#
loop_
_entity.id
_entity.type
_entity.pdbx_description
1 polymer ?
#
loop_
_entity_poly.entity_id
_entity_poly.type
_entity_poly.pdbx_seq_one_letter_code
_entity_poly.pdbx_strand_id
1 'polypeptide(L)'
;MTERMQKQLTTLVLKKVNQILETSRTGLGLDLKQNVREFFQLCLREEKVLYNLFLAVKKKDSNIDVAWSHGIISCKQVESYCTVMFIDKQFTLHHDKLYQLLTSAIEIMREVLPLGTVVELDPTYFKPDKNTTSPSKVVITERFVSPKNYQSYFPYVGILYPVGEIKAGAKINFTAPLIKRIIHRGYQDEMEEAFVYLMKQEFIVEKGMNSIEFSNHDMAQLEQEMDLKQKVGDV
;
A
#
# COMPACT_ATOMS: atom_id res chain seq x y z
N MET A 1 9.59 14.04 -2.04
CA MET A 1 8.29 14.42 -2.65
C MET A 1 8.11 15.93 -2.55
N THR A 2 7.79 16.59 -3.65
CA THR A 2 7.53 18.04 -3.67
C THR A 2 6.19 18.40 -2.99
N GLU A 3 6.05 19.65 -2.52
CA GLU A 3 4.76 20.13 -1.98
C GLU A 3 3.63 20.08 -3.03
N ARG A 4 3.97 20.31 -4.30
CA ARG A 4 3.03 20.22 -5.42
C ARG A 4 2.47 18.81 -5.53
N MET A 5 3.36 17.81 -5.58
CA MET A 5 2.97 16.40 -5.63
C MET A 5 2.13 16.00 -4.41
N GLN A 6 2.52 16.46 -3.21
CA GLN A 6 1.77 16.21 -1.98
C GLN A 6 0.31 16.71 -2.06
N LYS A 7 0.09 17.92 -2.59
CA LYS A 7 -1.25 18.47 -2.80
C LYS A 7 -2.05 17.64 -3.80
N GLN A 8 -1.42 17.24 -4.91
CA GLN A 8 -2.07 16.40 -5.92
C GLN A 8 -2.49 15.04 -5.37
N LEU A 9 -1.62 14.36 -4.61
CA LEU A 9 -1.94 13.09 -3.97
C LEU A 9 -3.05 13.23 -2.92
N THR A 10 -3.04 14.32 -2.14
CA THR A 10 -4.13 14.60 -1.19
C THR A 10 -5.47 14.73 -1.90
N THR A 11 -5.53 15.51 -2.99
CA THR A 11 -6.74 15.63 -3.82
C THR A 11 -7.17 14.27 -4.38
N LEU A 12 -6.22 13.45 -4.82
CA LEU A 12 -6.48 12.12 -5.35
C LEU A 12 -7.06 11.18 -4.30
N VAL A 13 -6.56 11.21 -3.06
CA VAL A 13 -7.15 10.45 -1.95
C VAL A 13 -8.57 10.91 -1.68
N LEU A 14 -8.82 12.22 -1.55
CA LEU A 14 -10.17 12.71 -1.27
C LEU A 14 -11.16 12.35 -2.39
N LYS A 15 -10.72 12.34 -3.65
CA LYS A 15 -11.51 11.81 -4.77
C LYS A 15 -11.86 10.34 -4.56
N LYS A 16 -10.90 9.50 -4.18
CA LYS A 16 -11.12 8.08 -3.91
C LYS A 16 -12.03 7.84 -2.71
N VAL A 17 -11.85 8.60 -1.63
CA VAL A 17 -12.70 8.57 -0.43
C VAL A 17 -14.15 8.83 -0.82
N ASN A 18 -14.41 9.87 -1.61
CA ASN A 18 -15.77 10.19 -2.07
C ASN A 18 -16.38 9.06 -2.92
N GLN A 19 -15.64 8.51 -3.88
CA GLN A 19 -16.09 7.37 -4.70
C GLN A 19 -16.46 6.14 -3.84
N ILE A 20 -15.64 5.86 -2.82
CA ILE A 20 -15.92 4.79 -1.86
C ILE A 20 -17.19 5.13 -1.06
N LEU A 21 -17.36 6.35 -0.57
CA LEU A 21 -18.55 6.72 0.19
C LEU A 21 -19.84 6.81 -0.65
N GLU A 22 -19.74 6.96 -1.98
CA GLU A 22 -20.89 7.03 -2.89
C GLU A 22 -21.41 5.66 -3.34
N THR A 23 -20.60 4.60 -3.23
CA THR A 23 -20.99 3.23 -3.64
C THR A 23 -21.96 2.53 -2.65
N SER A 24 -22.39 3.19 -1.57
CA SER A 24 -23.34 2.63 -0.60
C SER A 24 -24.80 2.76 -1.09
N ARG A 25 -25.51 1.63 -1.21
CA ARG A 25 -26.93 1.56 -1.66
C ARG A 25 -27.91 2.31 -0.75
N THR A 26 -27.58 2.42 0.53
CA THR A 26 -28.25 3.32 1.48
C THR A 26 -27.41 4.58 1.55
N GLY A 27 -27.97 5.73 1.19
CA GLY A 27 -27.23 7.00 1.24
C GLY A 27 -26.66 7.23 2.64
N LEU A 28 -25.33 7.27 2.76
CA LEU A 28 -24.69 7.72 4.00
C LEU A 28 -25.10 9.17 4.25
N GLY A 29 -25.47 9.49 5.49
CA GLY A 29 -25.82 10.86 5.89
C GLY A 29 -24.72 11.86 5.55
N LEU A 30 -25.11 13.08 5.18
CA LEU A 30 -24.18 14.15 4.78
C LEU A 30 -23.09 14.38 5.85
N ASP A 31 -23.48 14.38 7.13
CA ASP A 31 -22.57 14.57 8.27
C ASP A 31 -21.53 13.47 8.37
N LEU A 32 -21.92 12.21 8.11
CA LEU A 32 -21.00 11.08 8.13
C LEU A 32 -19.94 11.21 7.03
N LYS A 33 -20.38 11.54 5.80
CA LYS A 33 -19.46 11.73 4.67
C LYS A 33 -18.48 12.87 4.94
N GLN A 34 -18.97 13.96 5.52
CA GLN A 34 -18.15 15.11 5.87
C GLN A 34 -17.11 14.76 6.95
N ASN A 35 -17.51 14.06 8.02
CA ASN A 35 -16.59 13.64 9.08
C ASN A 35 -15.50 12.70 8.55
N VAL A 36 -15.84 11.73 7.70
CA VAL A 36 -14.85 10.83 7.08
C VAL A 36 -13.87 11.63 6.20
N ARG A 37 -14.38 12.55 5.37
CA ARG A 37 -13.54 13.37 4.50
C ARG A 37 -12.57 14.24 5.30
N GLU A 38 -13.06 14.88 6.35
CA GLU A 38 -12.26 15.75 7.22
C GLU A 38 -11.18 14.95 7.96
N PHE A 39 -11.54 13.76 8.47
CA PHE A 39 -10.58 12.85 9.09
C PHE A 39 -9.39 12.54 8.17
N PHE A 40 -9.65 12.13 6.92
CA PHE A 40 -8.58 11.86 5.97
C PHE A 40 -7.80 13.13 5.63
N GLN A 41 -8.47 14.26 5.39
CA GLN A 41 -7.78 15.53 5.09
C GLN A 41 -6.75 15.91 6.17
N LEU A 42 -7.02 15.60 7.44
CA LEU A 42 -6.11 15.84 8.55
C LEU A 42 -5.02 14.77 8.67
N CYS A 43 -5.37 13.49 8.53
CA CYS A 43 -4.44 12.38 8.77
C CYS A 43 -3.42 12.12 7.65
N LEU A 44 -3.69 12.58 6.42
CA LEU A 44 -2.91 12.20 5.23
C LEU A 44 -1.42 12.58 5.26
N ARG A 45 -1.03 13.50 6.14
CA ARG A 45 0.37 13.91 6.32
C ARG A 45 1.13 13.03 7.32
N GLU A 46 0.44 12.23 8.11
CA GLU A 46 1.02 11.42 9.17
C GLU A 46 0.93 9.93 8.80
N GLU A 47 1.86 9.47 7.95
CA GLU A 47 1.88 8.09 7.43
C GLU A 47 1.77 7.04 8.55
N LYS A 48 2.49 7.24 9.66
CA LYS A 48 2.46 6.34 10.83
C LYS A 48 1.06 6.22 11.43
N VAL A 49 0.29 7.31 11.47
CA VAL A 49 -1.07 7.32 12.03
C VAL A 49 -1.98 6.47 11.17
N LEU A 50 -1.98 6.69 9.85
CA LEU A 50 -2.75 5.89 8.90
C LEU A 50 -2.37 4.41 8.98
N TYR A 51 -1.08 4.10 9.03
CA TYR A 51 -0.60 2.73 9.09
C TYR A 51 -0.97 2.02 10.40
N ASN A 52 -0.86 2.69 11.55
CA ASN A 52 -1.25 2.13 12.84
C ASN A 52 -2.75 1.83 12.90
N LEU A 53 -3.58 2.75 12.38
CA LEU A 53 -5.03 2.52 12.27
C LEU A 53 -5.34 1.36 11.33
N PHE A 54 -4.66 1.29 10.18
CA PHE A 54 -4.79 0.16 9.26
C PHE A 54 -4.44 -1.18 9.91
N LEU A 55 -3.32 -1.25 10.64
CA LEU A 55 -2.92 -2.46 11.34
C LEU A 55 -3.96 -2.89 12.38
N ALA A 56 -4.49 -1.95 13.15
CA ALA A 56 -5.53 -2.23 14.15
C ALA A 56 -6.81 -2.75 13.51
N VAL A 57 -7.27 -2.10 12.43
CA VAL A 57 -8.43 -2.56 11.65
C VAL A 57 -8.15 -3.96 11.10
N LYS A 58 -6.99 -4.18 10.46
CA LYS A 58 -6.61 -5.49 9.91
C LYS A 58 -6.60 -6.60 10.97
N LYS A 59 -6.11 -6.32 12.18
CA LYS A 59 -6.04 -7.28 13.30
C LYS A 59 -7.36 -7.45 14.06
N LYS A 60 -8.34 -6.56 13.85
CA LYS A 60 -9.59 -6.48 14.62
C LYS A 60 -9.37 -6.21 16.12
N ASP A 61 -8.37 -5.39 16.45
CA ASP A 61 -8.10 -4.97 17.83
C ASP A 61 -9.31 -4.19 18.39
N SER A 62 -9.87 -4.64 19.51
CA SER A 62 -11.17 -4.14 20.02
C SER A 62 -11.18 -2.64 20.33
N ASN A 63 -10.06 -2.11 20.81
CA ASN A 63 -9.88 -0.68 21.04
C ASN A 63 -8.41 -0.31 20.87
N ILE A 64 -8.14 0.75 20.10
CA ILE A 64 -6.80 1.31 19.94
C ILE A 64 -6.84 2.83 20.06
N ASP A 65 -5.83 3.37 20.72
CA ASP A 65 -5.54 4.80 20.74
C ASP A 65 -4.25 5.07 19.96
N VAL A 66 -4.33 5.96 18.98
CA VAL A 66 -3.20 6.37 18.14
C VAL A 66 -2.94 7.84 18.39
N ALA A 67 -1.77 8.14 18.96
CA ALA A 67 -1.30 9.51 19.12
C ALA A 67 -0.95 10.13 17.76
N TRP A 68 -1.31 11.40 17.57
CA TRP A 68 -1.03 12.19 16.37
C TRP A 68 -0.87 13.67 16.73
N SER A 69 -0.53 14.51 15.75
CA SER A 69 -0.24 15.93 16.00
C SER A 69 -1.41 16.73 16.60
N HIS A 70 -2.65 16.24 16.48
CA HIS A 70 -3.86 16.91 17.00
C HIS A 70 -4.47 16.19 18.22
N GLY A 71 -3.71 15.34 18.92
CA GLY A 71 -4.14 14.67 20.16
C GLY A 71 -4.13 13.15 20.05
N ILE A 72 -5.30 12.52 20.20
CA ILE A 72 -5.46 11.06 20.12
C ILE A 72 -6.63 10.74 19.18
N ILE A 73 -6.42 9.76 18.30
CA ILE A 73 -7.50 9.10 17.55
C ILE A 73 -7.80 7.78 18.25
N SER A 74 -9.05 7.60 18.66
CA SER A 74 -9.52 6.33 19.23
C SER A 74 -10.31 5.57 18.17
N CYS A 75 -9.99 4.29 17.98
CA CYS A 75 -10.73 3.40 17.09
C CYS A 75 -11.28 2.22 17.90
N LYS A 76 -12.62 2.14 17.98
CA LYS A 76 -13.35 1.06 18.64
C LYS A 76 -13.95 0.14 17.60
N GLN A 77 -13.68 -1.15 17.71
CA GLN A 77 -14.18 -2.18 16.80
C GLN A 77 -15.21 -3.05 17.52
N VAL A 78 -16.45 -3.02 17.03
CA VAL A 78 -17.57 -3.79 17.59
C VAL A 78 -18.24 -4.55 16.46
N GLU A 79 -18.28 -5.87 16.58
CA GLU A 79 -18.83 -6.78 15.56
C GLU A 79 -18.22 -6.53 14.16
N SER A 80 -19.00 -5.96 13.24
CA SER A 80 -18.62 -5.64 11.86
C SER A 80 -18.38 -4.15 11.61
N TYR A 81 -18.43 -3.31 12.65
CA TYR A 81 -18.31 -1.87 12.54
C TYR A 81 -17.11 -1.32 13.31
N CYS A 82 -16.51 -0.28 12.76
CA CYS A 82 -15.42 0.48 13.36
C CYS A 82 -15.91 1.91 13.60
N THR A 83 -15.81 2.37 14.85
CA THR A 83 -16.08 3.76 15.23
C THR A 83 -14.75 4.46 15.47
N VAL A 84 -14.49 5.51 14.69
CA VAL A 84 -13.30 6.36 14.79
C VAL A 84 -13.69 7.68 15.44
N MET A 85 -13.00 8.05 16.50
CA MET A 85 -13.17 9.30 17.25
C MET A 85 -11.92 10.17 17.09
N PHE A 86 -12.08 11.44 16.74
CA PHE A 86 -11.00 12.41 16.51
C PHE A 86 -11.53 13.84 16.68
N ILE A 87 -10.80 14.73 17.35
CA ILE A 87 -11.11 16.19 17.49
C ILE A 87 -12.62 16.42 17.74
N ASP A 88 -13.15 15.82 18.80
CA ASP A 88 -14.56 15.90 19.21
C ASP A 88 -15.61 15.47 18.17
N LYS A 89 -15.16 14.79 17.10
CA LYS A 89 -15.97 14.21 16.04
C LYS A 89 -15.85 12.70 16.05
N GLN A 90 -16.82 12.04 15.45
CA GLN A 90 -16.76 10.61 15.22
C GLN A 90 -17.48 10.21 13.94
N PHE A 91 -17.10 9.05 13.42
CA PHE A 91 -17.85 8.35 12.38
C PHE A 91 -17.78 6.85 12.62
N THR A 92 -18.81 6.14 12.18
CA THR A 92 -18.88 4.68 12.22
C THR A 92 -19.04 4.15 10.80
N LEU A 93 -18.21 3.19 10.43
CA LEU A 93 -18.23 2.53 9.13
C LEU A 93 -18.14 1.02 9.30
N HIS A 94 -18.65 0.28 8.31
CA HIS A 94 -18.38 -1.15 8.23
C HIS A 94 -16.86 -1.39 8.09
N HIS A 95 -16.37 -2.47 8.69
CA HIS A 95 -14.95 -2.85 8.72
C HIS A 95 -14.32 -2.82 7.34
N ASP A 96 -14.91 -3.53 6.37
CA ASP A 96 -14.43 -3.58 4.99
C ASP A 96 -14.32 -2.19 4.34
N LYS A 97 -15.22 -1.26 4.71
CA LYS A 97 -15.25 0.09 4.17
C LYS A 97 -14.11 0.92 4.73
N LEU A 98 -13.89 0.87 6.05
CA LEU A 98 -12.78 1.55 6.69
C LEU A 98 -11.44 0.97 6.22
N TYR A 99 -11.34 -0.36 6.10
CA TYR A 99 -10.18 -1.04 5.53
C TYR A 99 -9.88 -0.50 4.12
N GLN A 100 -10.87 -0.50 3.21
CA GLN A 100 -10.70 0.00 1.84
C GLN A 100 -10.25 1.48 1.78
N LEU A 101 -10.80 2.32 2.65
CA LEU A 101 -10.44 3.74 2.73
C LEU A 101 -8.99 3.91 3.21
N LEU A 102 -8.59 3.19 4.27
CA LEU A 102 -7.24 3.26 4.82
C LEU A 102 -6.21 2.72 3.84
N THR A 103 -6.46 1.58 3.19
CA THR A 103 -5.53 1.03 2.19
C THR A 103 -5.36 1.97 1.01
N SER A 104 -6.46 2.53 0.48
CA SER A 104 -6.41 3.49 -0.61
C SER A 104 -5.61 4.75 -0.23
N ALA A 105 -5.84 5.28 0.98
CA ALA A 105 -5.12 6.45 1.48
C ALA A 105 -3.62 6.18 1.65
N ILE A 106 -3.26 5.07 2.30
CA ILE A 106 -1.87 4.67 2.50
C ILE A 106 -1.18 4.51 1.15
N GLU A 107 -1.80 3.78 0.22
CA GLU A 107 -1.19 3.46 -1.07
C GLU A 107 -1.01 4.67 -1.97
N ILE A 108 -1.99 5.60 -2.00
CA ILE A 108 -1.87 6.85 -2.77
C ILE A 108 -0.84 7.78 -2.12
N MET A 109 -0.74 7.86 -0.79
CA MET A 109 0.24 8.76 -0.14
C MET A 109 1.65 8.19 -0.06
N ARG A 110 1.81 6.87 -0.13
CA ARG A 110 3.11 6.20 -0.04
C ARG A 110 4.07 6.68 -1.12
N GLU A 111 5.31 6.95 -0.72
CA GLU A 111 6.39 7.22 -1.68
C GLU A 111 6.64 5.99 -2.57
N VAL A 112 6.75 6.22 -3.88
CA VAL A 112 7.13 5.20 -4.86
C VAL A 112 8.58 5.46 -5.26
N LEU A 113 9.42 4.45 -5.04
CA LEU A 113 10.84 4.54 -5.38
C LEU A 113 11.03 4.57 -6.90
N PRO A 114 11.97 5.39 -7.42
CA PRO A 114 12.21 5.48 -8.85
C PRO A 114 12.92 4.25 -9.41
N LEU A 115 12.83 4.08 -10.73
CA LEU A 115 13.62 3.08 -11.45
C LEU A 115 15.12 3.30 -11.22
N GLY A 116 15.88 2.20 -11.20
CA GLY A 116 17.32 2.22 -10.90
C GLY A 116 17.66 2.32 -9.42
N THR A 117 16.66 2.45 -8.54
CA THR A 117 16.88 2.35 -7.08
C THR A 117 17.36 0.93 -6.75
N VAL A 118 18.46 0.83 -6.01
CA VAL A 118 18.96 -0.41 -5.43
C VAL A 118 18.47 -0.51 -3.99
N VAL A 119 17.78 -1.60 -3.69
CA VAL A 119 17.24 -1.89 -2.35
C VAL A 119 17.82 -3.18 -1.81
N GLU A 120 17.90 -3.27 -0.49
CA GLU A 120 18.15 -4.52 0.22
C GLU A 120 16.80 -5.07 0.70
N LEU A 121 16.48 -6.30 0.29
CA LEU A 121 15.27 -7.00 0.73
C LEU A 121 15.50 -7.72 2.07
N ASP A 122 14.46 -7.82 2.88
CA ASP A 122 14.52 -8.51 4.17
C ASP A 122 14.80 -10.02 3.98
N PRO A 123 15.95 -10.54 4.48
CA PRO A 123 16.33 -11.94 4.32
C PRO A 123 15.42 -12.92 5.08
N THR A 124 14.56 -12.43 5.97
CA THR A 124 13.53 -13.23 6.64
C THR A 124 12.50 -13.74 5.64
N TYR A 125 12.17 -12.93 4.64
CA TYR A 125 11.10 -13.17 3.69
C TYR A 125 11.63 -13.47 2.28
N PHE A 126 12.87 -13.08 1.97
CA PHE A 126 13.47 -13.30 0.65
C PHE A 126 14.89 -13.88 0.77
N LYS A 127 15.05 -15.14 0.33
CA LYS A 127 16.36 -15.81 0.22
C LYS A 127 16.51 -16.43 -1.18
N PRO A 128 17.31 -15.85 -2.07
CA PRO A 128 17.52 -16.37 -3.41
C PRO A 128 18.39 -17.63 -3.39
N ASP A 129 19.21 -17.82 -2.35
CA ASP A 129 20.01 -19.03 -2.15
C ASP A 129 19.88 -19.54 -0.72
N LYS A 130 19.55 -20.83 -0.54
CA LYS A 130 19.41 -21.45 0.80
C LYS A 130 20.73 -21.41 1.61
N ASN A 131 21.87 -21.28 0.93
CA ASN A 131 23.21 -21.35 1.51
C ASN A 131 23.86 -19.97 1.76
N THR A 132 23.24 -18.87 1.33
CA THR A 132 23.82 -17.53 1.53
C THR A 132 23.04 -16.76 2.60
N THR A 133 23.78 -16.21 3.56
CA THR A 133 23.25 -15.34 4.63
C THR A 133 23.28 -13.85 4.24
N SER A 134 23.81 -13.53 3.06
CA SER A 134 23.94 -12.15 2.60
C SER A 134 22.57 -11.62 2.15
N PRO A 135 22.15 -10.44 2.62
CA PRO A 135 20.87 -9.88 2.24
C PRO A 135 20.86 -9.54 0.74
N SER A 136 19.73 -9.83 0.09
CA SER A 136 19.63 -9.74 -1.37
C SER A 136 19.45 -8.30 -1.81
N LYS A 137 20.34 -7.85 -2.68
CA LYS A 137 20.24 -6.53 -3.30
C LYS A 137 19.53 -6.66 -4.64
N VAL A 138 18.53 -5.81 -4.85
CA VAL A 138 17.71 -5.80 -6.06
C VAL A 138 17.67 -4.39 -6.60
N VAL A 139 17.86 -4.23 -7.91
CA VAL A 139 17.63 -2.96 -8.61
C VAL A 139 16.22 -2.95 -9.19
N ILE A 140 15.45 -1.89 -8.92
CA ILE A 140 14.10 -1.71 -9.44
C ILE A 140 14.18 -1.42 -10.94
N THR A 141 13.57 -2.27 -11.76
CA THR A 141 13.56 -2.14 -13.23
C THR A 141 12.16 -1.88 -13.78
N GLU A 142 11.11 -2.29 -13.07
CA GLU A 142 9.71 -1.97 -13.43
C GLU A 142 8.89 -1.63 -12.17
N ARG A 143 7.75 -0.97 -12.39
CA ARG A 143 6.83 -0.51 -11.35
C ARG A 143 5.39 -0.67 -11.80
N PHE A 144 4.47 -0.76 -10.85
CA PHE A 144 3.03 -0.87 -11.12
C PHE A 144 2.68 -2.03 -12.07
N VAL A 145 3.27 -3.21 -11.84
CA VAL A 145 3.09 -4.37 -12.73
C VAL A 145 1.84 -5.14 -12.31
N SER A 146 0.83 -5.19 -13.18
CA SER A 146 -0.40 -5.97 -13.00
C SER A 146 -0.30 -7.30 -13.77
N PRO A 147 -0.07 -8.44 -13.12
CA PRO A 147 -0.10 -9.73 -13.81
C PRO A 147 -1.54 -10.12 -14.17
N LYS A 148 -1.72 -10.82 -15.30
CA LYS A 148 -3.05 -11.08 -15.90
C LYS A 148 -4.05 -11.83 -15.00
N ASN A 149 -3.56 -12.61 -14.04
CA ASN A 149 -4.38 -13.48 -13.19
C ASN A 149 -4.67 -12.89 -11.80
N TYR A 150 -4.32 -11.62 -11.58
CA TYR A 150 -4.45 -10.96 -10.28
C TYR A 150 -5.33 -9.73 -10.42
N GLN A 151 -6.12 -9.43 -9.38
CA GLN A 151 -6.87 -8.18 -9.29
C GLN A 151 -6.04 -7.04 -8.68
N SER A 152 -4.88 -7.38 -8.13
CA SER A 152 -3.89 -6.47 -7.60
C SER A 152 -2.67 -6.33 -8.50
N TYR A 153 -1.79 -5.41 -8.13
CA TYR A 153 -0.53 -5.17 -8.83
C TYR A 153 0.67 -5.25 -7.87
N PHE A 154 1.84 -5.50 -8.42
CA PHE A 154 3.11 -5.39 -7.73
C PHE A 154 3.66 -3.96 -7.85
N PRO A 155 3.95 -3.28 -6.73
CA PRO A 155 4.57 -1.95 -6.76
C PRO A 155 5.92 -1.94 -7.46
N TYR A 156 6.72 -3.00 -7.26
CA TYR A 156 8.08 -3.10 -7.78
C TYR A 156 8.35 -4.45 -8.42
N VAL A 157 9.14 -4.40 -9.48
CA VAL A 157 9.82 -5.55 -10.07
C VAL A 157 11.28 -5.18 -10.28
N GLY A 158 12.17 -6.11 -9.99
CA GLY A 158 13.60 -5.87 -10.13
C GLY A 158 14.40 -7.12 -10.45
N ILE A 159 15.70 -6.91 -10.61
CA ILE A 159 16.69 -7.96 -10.87
C ILE A 159 17.80 -7.90 -9.83
N LEU A 160 18.51 -9.01 -9.64
CA LEU A 160 19.60 -9.08 -8.66
C LEU A 160 20.72 -8.10 -9.00
N TYR A 161 21.20 -7.37 -8.00
CA TYR A 161 22.33 -6.46 -8.12
C TYR A 161 23.57 -7.04 -7.40
N PRO A 162 24.78 -6.96 -7.97
CA PRO A 162 25.15 -6.36 -9.26
C PRO A 162 25.09 -7.33 -10.46
N VAL A 163 24.61 -8.56 -10.24
CA VAL A 163 24.72 -9.67 -11.20
C VAL A 163 23.87 -9.47 -12.46
N GLY A 164 22.71 -8.83 -12.33
CA GLY A 164 21.75 -8.65 -13.40
C GLY A 164 20.86 -9.88 -13.61
N GLU A 165 20.40 -10.10 -14.84
CA GLU A 165 19.59 -11.25 -15.22
C GLU A 165 20.43 -12.52 -15.32
N ILE A 166 20.36 -13.40 -14.31
CA ILE A 166 21.06 -14.70 -14.30
C ILE A 166 20.45 -15.66 -15.33
N LYS A 167 19.13 -15.52 -15.60
CA LYS A 167 18.38 -16.23 -16.65
C LYS A 167 17.42 -15.24 -17.29
N ALA A 168 17.14 -15.41 -18.59
CA ALA A 168 16.17 -14.57 -19.29
C ALA A 168 14.82 -14.58 -18.55
N GLY A 169 14.35 -13.39 -18.15
CA GLY A 169 13.10 -13.24 -17.42
C GLY A 169 13.16 -13.56 -15.92
N ALA A 170 14.34 -13.68 -15.32
CA ALA A 170 14.52 -13.80 -13.87
C ALA A 170 14.21 -12.47 -13.15
N LYS A 171 12.92 -12.17 -13.06
CA LYS A 171 12.39 -10.96 -12.40
C LYS A 171 11.90 -11.31 -10.99
N ILE A 172 12.16 -10.40 -10.07
CA ILE A 172 11.73 -10.48 -8.67
C ILE A 172 10.62 -9.46 -8.47
N ASN A 173 9.40 -9.93 -8.23
CA ASN A 173 8.27 -9.07 -7.85
C ASN A 173 8.31 -8.85 -6.33
N PHE A 174 8.17 -7.62 -5.86
CA PHE A 174 8.18 -7.32 -4.43
C PHE A 174 7.38 -6.06 -4.08
N THR A 175 7.11 -5.90 -2.79
CA THR A 175 6.31 -4.84 -2.20
C THR A 175 7.15 -3.97 -1.27
N ALA A 176 6.65 -2.80 -0.91
CA ALA A 176 7.40 -1.87 -0.06
C ALA A 176 7.77 -2.45 1.33
N PRO A 177 6.91 -3.23 2.01
CA PRO A 177 7.25 -3.87 3.29
C PRO A 177 8.42 -4.85 3.22
N LEU A 178 8.75 -5.41 2.05
CA LEU A 178 9.91 -6.30 1.88
C LEU A 178 11.23 -5.53 1.80
N ILE A 179 11.20 -4.21 1.62
CA ILE A 179 12.39 -3.37 1.53
C ILE A 179 12.90 -3.07 2.93
N LYS A 180 14.06 -3.62 3.27
CA LYS A 180 14.72 -3.37 4.55
C LYS A 180 15.43 -2.01 4.56
N ARG A 181 16.10 -1.66 3.47
CA ARG A 181 16.74 -0.35 3.28
C ARG A 181 17.01 -0.03 1.82
N ILE A 182 17.10 1.27 1.52
CA ILE A 182 17.53 1.79 0.22
C ILE A 182 19.06 1.90 0.24
N ILE A 183 19.73 1.23 -0.69
CA ILE A 183 21.20 1.25 -0.85
C ILE A 183 21.60 2.41 -1.77
N HIS A 184 20.86 2.59 -2.85
CA HIS A 184 21.04 3.68 -3.80
C HIS A 184 19.67 4.11 -4.33
N ARG A 185 19.41 5.41 -4.41
CA ARG A 185 18.17 5.92 -4.96
C ARG A 185 18.36 6.23 -6.44
N GLY A 186 17.43 5.78 -7.27
CA GLY A 186 17.42 6.04 -8.71
C GLY A 186 17.13 7.50 -9.05
N TYR A 187 17.11 7.79 -10.36
CA TYR A 187 16.88 9.13 -10.88
C TYR A 187 15.45 9.59 -10.65
N GLN A 188 15.27 10.83 -10.23
CA GLN A 188 13.97 11.42 -9.99
C GLN A 188 13.97 12.87 -10.46
N ASP A 189 13.02 13.18 -11.34
CA ASP A 189 12.74 14.51 -11.87
C ASP A 189 11.22 14.78 -11.86
N GLU A 190 10.79 15.87 -12.49
CA GLU A 190 9.37 16.21 -12.56
C GLU A 190 8.55 15.22 -13.41
N MET A 191 9.15 14.61 -14.43
CA MET A 191 8.49 13.59 -15.25
C MET A 191 8.22 12.33 -14.43
N GLU A 192 9.15 11.96 -13.56
CA GLU A 192 9.02 10.85 -12.64
C GLU A 192 7.87 11.07 -11.63
N GLU A 193 7.75 12.27 -11.06
CA GLU A 193 6.63 12.60 -10.16
C GLU A 193 5.28 12.54 -10.90
N ALA A 194 5.22 13.07 -12.13
CA ALA A 194 4.02 13.03 -12.96
C ALA A 194 3.61 11.58 -13.32
N PHE A 195 4.58 10.73 -13.67
CA PHE A 195 4.35 9.31 -13.92
C PHE A 195 3.71 8.62 -12.69
N VAL A 196 4.30 8.80 -11.50
CA VAL A 196 3.77 8.20 -10.26
C VAL A 196 2.34 8.66 -9.97
N TYR A 197 2.04 9.95 -10.19
CA TYR A 197 0.69 10.46 -10.03
C TYR A 197 -0.31 9.78 -10.98
N LEU A 198 0.04 9.68 -12.27
CA LEU A 198 -0.82 9.05 -13.28
C LEU A 198 -1.07 7.58 -12.97
N MET A 199 -0.04 6.83 -12.59
CA MET A 199 -0.18 5.41 -12.24
C MET A 199 -1.08 5.21 -11.02
N LYS A 200 -0.95 6.04 -9.97
CA LYS A 200 -1.84 5.99 -8.80
C LYS A 200 -3.29 6.34 -9.17
N GLN A 201 -3.49 7.32 -10.05
CA GLN A 201 -4.82 7.67 -10.53
C GLN A 201 -5.45 6.50 -11.31
N GLU A 202 -4.73 5.93 -12.27
CA GLU A 202 -5.24 4.85 -13.11
C GLU A 202 -5.50 3.57 -12.28
N PHE A 203 -4.51 3.10 -11.53
CA PHE A 203 -4.60 1.80 -10.85
C PHE A 203 -5.55 1.86 -9.65
N ILE A 204 -5.38 2.85 -8.78
CA ILE A 204 -6.08 2.88 -7.49
C ILE A 204 -7.44 3.55 -7.64
N VAL A 205 -7.52 4.68 -8.35
CA VAL A 205 -8.76 5.46 -8.44
C VAL A 205 -9.68 4.93 -9.52
N GLU A 206 -9.19 4.79 -10.75
CA GLU A 206 -10.02 4.44 -11.91
C GLU A 206 -10.31 2.93 -11.99
N LYS A 207 -9.29 2.08 -11.83
CA LYS A 207 -9.43 0.61 -11.87
C LYS A 207 -9.82 -0.01 -10.53
N GLY A 208 -9.68 0.73 -9.43
CA GLY A 208 -10.01 0.23 -8.10
C GLY A 208 -9.10 -0.89 -7.60
N MET A 209 -7.90 -1.01 -8.16
CA MET A 209 -6.89 -1.98 -7.76
C MET A 209 -6.18 -1.52 -6.49
N ASN A 210 -5.62 -2.47 -5.74
CA ASN A 210 -4.65 -2.20 -4.68
C ASN A 210 -3.37 -2.97 -4.98
N SER A 211 -2.28 -2.57 -4.35
CA SER A 211 -1.06 -3.34 -4.31
C SER A 211 -1.30 -4.69 -3.63
N ILE A 212 -0.59 -5.72 -4.09
CA ILE A 212 -0.86 -7.11 -3.69
C ILE A 212 -0.81 -7.33 -2.18
N GLU A 213 0.02 -6.58 -1.45
CA GLU A 213 0.12 -6.63 0.02
C GLU A 213 -1.18 -6.33 0.78
N PHE A 214 -2.15 -5.66 0.13
CA PHE A 214 -3.47 -5.36 0.71
C PHE A 214 -4.55 -6.34 0.27
N SER A 215 -4.26 -7.26 -0.66
CA SER A 215 -5.19 -8.26 -1.17
C SER A 215 -4.91 -9.64 -0.55
N ASN A 216 -5.70 -10.02 0.46
CA ASN A 216 -5.55 -11.34 1.11
C ASN A 216 -5.76 -12.50 0.11
N HIS A 217 -6.67 -12.33 -0.85
CA HIS A 217 -6.96 -13.35 -1.85
C HIS A 217 -5.77 -13.58 -2.80
N ASP A 218 -5.24 -12.49 -3.37
CA ASP A 218 -4.12 -12.56 -4.29
C ASP A 218 -2.82 -13.02 -3.59
N MET A 219 -2.61 -12.61 -2.34
CA MET A 219 -1.48 -13.11 -1.53
C MET A 219 -1.56 -14.61 -1.28
N ALA A 220 -2.74 -15.13 -0.93
CA ALA A 220 -2.93 -16.57 -0.74
C ALA A 220 -2.71 -17.35 -2.04
N GLN A 221 -3.16 -16.81 -3.18
CA GLN A 221 -2.88 -17.41 -4.49
C GLN A 221 -1.37 -17.41 -4.80
N LEU A 222 -0.68 -16.30 -4.53
CA LEU A 222 0.77 -16.19 -4.75
C LEU A 222 1.55 -17.21 -3.91
N GLU A 223 1.19 -17.37 -2.63
CA GLU A 223 1.79 -18.36 -1.73
C GLU A 223 1.62 -19.79 -2.27
N GLN A 224 0.41 -20.14 -2.74
CA GLN A 224 0.15 -21.44 -3.37
C GLN A 224 0.98 -21.67 -4.64
N GLU A 225 1.10 -20.65 -5.50
CA GLU A 225 1.91 -20.73 -6.72
C GLU A 225 3.41 -20.90 -6.40
N MET A 226 3.90 -20.25 -5.34
CA MET A 226 5.28 -20.38 -4.87
C MET A 226 5.56 -21.79 -4.33
N ASP A 227 4.66 -22.34 -3.53
CA ASP A 227 4.78 -23.70 -2.99
C ASP A 227 4.77 -24.76 -4.11
N LEU A 228 3.93 -24.58 -5.12
CA LEU A 228 3.88 -25.48 -6.28
C LEU A 228 5.16 -25.43 -7.12
N LYS A 229 5.71 -24.23 -7.36
CA LYS A 229 6.98 -24.07 -8.11
C LYS A 229 8.17 -24.65 -7.36
N GLN A 230 8.21 -24.54 -6.03
CA GLN A 230 9.24 -25.19 -5.22
C GLN A 230 9.16 -26.73 -5.33
N LYS A 231 7.96 -27.31 -5.33
CA LYS A 231 7.78 -28.76 -5.48
C LYS A 231 8.16 -29.31 -6.85
N VAL A 232 8.09 -28.51 -7.91
CA VAL A 232 8.45 -28.92 -9.28
C VAL A 232 9.93 -28.70 -9.59
N GLY A 233 10.61 -27.79 -8.87
CA GLY A 233 12.04 -27.50 -9.02
C GLY A 233 12.99 -28.38 -8.19
N ASP A 234 12.45 -29.28 -7.36
CA ASP A 234 13.19 -30.24 -6.52
C ASP A 234 13.32 -31.65 -7.16
N VAL A 235 13.23 -31.77 -8.50
CA VAL A 235 13.45 -33.02 -9.27
C VAL A 235 14.71 -32.95 -10.11
#